data_AF-A0A1R3USI4-F1
#
_entry.id   AF-A0A1R3USI4-F1
#
_cell.length_a   1.000
_cell.length_b   1.000
_cell.length_c   1.000
_cell.angle_alpha   90.00
_cell.angle_beta   90.00
_cell.angle_gamma   90.00
#
_symmetry.space_group_name_H-M   'P 1'
#
loop_
_entity.id
_entity.type
_entity.pdbx_description
1 polymer ?
#
loop_
_entity_poly.entity_id
_entity_poly.type
_entity_poly.pdbx_seq_one_letter_code
_entity_poly.pdbx_strand_id
1 'polypeptide(L)'
;MPPVHPDPTEVIEAWIPHDARWQAQARVHARRGSEPLRIYVTELVRDHRDGTKPISDDFDLRTLKAVLEDLPRGGLSDVDWRRVAQALTHPGLR
;
A
#
# COMPACT_ATOMS: atom_id res chain seq x y z
N MET A 1 19.62 15.07 15.53
CA MET A 1 18.67 14.93 14.40
C MET A 1 17.55 14.03 14.87
N PRO A 2 16.27 14.39 14.69
CA PRO A 2 15.20 13.42 14.89
C PRO A 2 15.38 12.28 13.89
N PRO A 3 14.96 11.05 14.21
CA PRO A 3 14.92 9.98 13.21
C PRO A 3 14.05 10.46 12.04
N VAL A 4 14.61 10.40 10.83
CA VAL A 4 13.85 10.66 9.60
C VAL A 4 12.90 9.48 9.47
N HIS A 5 11.66 9.65 9.94
CA HIS A 5 10.63 8.66 9.67
C HIS A 5 10.36 8.66 8.15
N PRO A 6 10.29 7.48 7.51
CA PRO A 6 10.03 7.40 6.08
C PRO A 6 8.68 8.04 5.77
N ASP A 7 8.59 8.75 4.66
CA ASP A 7 7.34 9.34 4.21
C ASP A 7 6.29 8.22 3.97
N PRO A 8 5.02 8.39 4.37
CA PRO A 8 3.98 7.37 4.15
C PRO A 8 3.90 6.89 2.70
N THR A 9 4.08 7.79 1.74
CA THR A 9 4.07 7.46 0.31
C THR A 9 5.24 6.58 -0.05
N GLU A 10 6.43 6.86 0.47
CA GLU A 10 7.63 6.07 0.22
C GLU A 10 7.52 4.65 0.79
N VAL A 11 6.91 4.49 1.98
CA VAL A 11 6.64 3.16 2.56
C VAL A 11 5.76 2.34 1.61
N ILE A 12 4.65 2.91 1.14
CA ILE A 12 3.72 2.20 0.26
C ILE A 12 4.32 1.94 -1.13
N GLU A 13 5.08 2.89 -1.68
CA GLU A 13 5.80 2.73 -2.96
C GLU A 13 6.91 1.68 -2.88
N ALA A 14 7.57 1.53 -1.75
CA ALA A 14 8.61 0.51 -1.56
C ALA A 14 8.02 -0.88 -1.31
N TRP A 15 6.80 -0.96 -0.77
CA TRP A 15 6.15 -2.23 -0.46
C TRP A 15 5.32 -2.81 -1.61
N ILE A 16 4.21 -2.14 -2.00
CA ILE A 16 3.18 -2.75 -2.87
C ILE A 16 3.72 -3.17 -4.25
N PRO A 17 4.55 -2.36 -4.93
CA PRO A 17 5.11 -2.76 -6.22
C PRO A 17 6.02 -3.99 -6.15
N HIS A 18 6.55 -4.31 -4.97
CA HIS A 18 7.53 -5.37 -4.74
C HIS A 18 6.93 -6.61 -4.06
N ASP A 19 5.76 -6.48 -3.43
CA ASP A 19 5.05 -7.61 -2.83
C ASP A 19 4.17 -8.31 -3.88
N ALA A 20 4.67 -9.42 -4.42
CA ALA A 20 4.02 -10.18 -5.49
C ALA A 20 2.58 -10.63 -5.16
N ARG A 21 2.22 -10.72 -3.87
CA ARG A 21 0.89 -11.13 -3.43
C ARG A 21 -0.16 -10.09 -3.76
N TRP A 22 0.17 -8.82 -3.51
CA TRP A 22 -0.78 -7.70 -3.62
C TRP A 22 -0.57 -6.85 -4.87
N GLN A 23 0.61 -6.93 -5.49
CA GLN A 23 0.99 -6.14 -6.65
C GLN A 23 -0.03 -6.23 -7.79
N ALA A 24 -0.49 -7.44 -8.13
CA ALA A 24 -1.39 -7.65 -9.26
C ALA A 24 -2.74 -6.95 -9.05
N GLN A 25 -3.33 -7.13 -7.87
CA GLN A 25 -4.61 -6.54 -7.52
C GLN A 25 -4.49 -5.02 -7.33
N ALA A 26 -3.45 -4.55 -6.64
CA ALA A 26 -3.15 -3.13 -6.51
C ALA A 26 -3.02 -2.45 -7.88
N ARG A 27 -2.39 -3.09 -8.86
CA ARG A 27 -2.34 -2.59 -10.25
C ARG A 27 -3.70 -2.48 -10.91
N VAL A 28 -4.59 -3.46 -10.70
CA VAL A 28 -5.96 -3.39 -11.22
C VAL A 28 -6.69 -2.18 -10.66
N HIS A 29 -6.56 -1.92 -9.36
CA HIS A 29 -7.17 -0.76 -8.72
C HIS A 29 -6.51 0.56 -9.15
N ALA A 30 -5.18 0.61 -9.26
CA ALA A 30 -4.43 1.78 -9.72
C ALA A 30 -4.81 2.21 -11.14
N ARG A 31 -5.09 1.26 -12.04
CA ARG A 31 -5.60 1.54 -13.41
C ARG A 31 -6.98 2.19 -13.42
N ARG A 32 -7.78 1.99 -12.37
CA ARG A 32 -9.09 2.63 -12.20
C ARG A 32 -8.98 4.03 -11.58
N GLY A 33 -7.83 4.38 -11.01
CA GLY A 33 -7.54 5.67 -10.41
C GLY A 33 -6.88 5.57 -9.04
N SER A 34 -6.46 6.71 -8.51
CA SER A 34 -5.85 6.81 -7.17
C SER A 34 -6.82 6.48 -6.03
N GLU A 35 -8.10 6.84 -6.18
CA GLU A 35 -9.11 6.61 -5.14
C GLU A 35 -9.49 5.12 -5.00
N PRO A 36 -9.77 4.36 -6.10
CA PRO A 36 -9.94 2.91 -6.00
C PRO A 36 -8.72 2.17 -5.42
N LEU A 37 -7.50 2.67 -5.66
CA LEU A 37 -6.28 2.15 -5.07
C LEU A 37 -6.22 2.43 -3.57
N ARG A 38 -6.50 3.68 -3.16
CA ARG A 38 -6.53 4.07 -1.75
C ARG A 38 -7.47 3.19 -0.95
N ILE A 39 -8.69 2.97 -1.45
CA ILE A 39 -9.70 2.13 -0.80
C ILE A 39 -9.16 0.70 -0.65
N TYR A 40 -8.68 0.11 -1.74
CA TYR A 40 -8.14 -1.24 -1.74
C TYR A 40 -7.02 -1.42 -0.72
N VAL A 41 -6.02 -0.52 -0.71
CA VAL A 41 -4.89 -0.62 0.22
C VAL A 41 -5.33 -0.37 1.67
N THR A 42 -6.32 0.49 1.88
CA THR A 42 -6.89 0.71 3.21
C THR A 42 -7.57 -0.55 3.74
N GLU A 43 -8.43 -1.19 2.93
CA GLU A 43 -9.08 -2.46 3.28
C GLU A 43 -8.05 -3.58 3.49
N LEU A 44 -7.00 -3.61 2.67
CA LEU A 44 -5.92 -4.58 2.77
C LEU A 44 -5.16 -4.45 4.09
N VAL A 45 -4.72 -3.25 4.44
CA VAL A 45 -3.85 -3.02 5.60
C VAL A 45 -4.64 -2.94 6.91
N ARG A 46 -5.84 -2.33 6.91
CA ARG A 46 -6.63 -2.13 8.14
C ARG A 46 -7.63 -3.25 8.40
N ASP A 47 -8.30 -3.70 7.35
CA ASP A 47 -9.39 -4.68 7.47
C ASP A 47 -8.92 -6.11 7.15
N HIS A 48 -7.65 -6.27 6.78
CA HIS A 48 -7.04 -7.53 6.34
C HIS A 48 -7.86 -8.19 5.23
N ARG A 49 -8.22 -7.42 4.21
CA ARG A 49 -9.01 -7.90 3.06
C ARG A 49 -8.34 -7.61 1.73
N ASP A 50 -8.19 -8.66 0.93
CA ASP A 50 -7.85 -8.53 -0.48
C ASP A 50 -9.14 -8.39 -1.30
N GLY A 51 -9.66 -7.16 -1.36
CA GLY A 51 -10.98 -6.86 -1.91
C GLY A 51 -12.09 -7.49 -1.06
N THR A 52 -12.82 -8.46 -1.63
CA THR A 52 -13.91 -9.15 -0.89
C THR A 52 -13.44 -10.35 -0.07
N LYS A 53 -12.17 -10.74 -0.19
CA LYS A 53 -11.62 -11.93 0.47
C LYS A 53 -10.92 -11.57 1.77
N PRO A 54 -11.31 -12.13 2.93
CA PRO A 54 -10.55 -11.97 4.15
C PRO A 54 -9.21 -12.70 4.05
N ILE A 55 -8.17 -12.10 4.60
CA ILE A 55 -6.84 -12.67 4.72
C ILE A 55 -6.77 -13.40 6.05
N SER A 56 -6.56 -14.72 5.98
CA SER A 56 -6.47 -15.59 7.16
C SER A 56 -5.10 -16.22 7.36
N ASP A 57 -4.16 -15.99 6.44
CA ASP A 57 -2.82 -16.51 6.54
C ASP A 57 -1.97 -15.68 7.53
N ASP A 58 -1.38 -16.35 8.51
CA ASP A 58 -0.62 -15.69 9.59
C ASP A 58 0.61 -14.94 9.07
N PHE A 59 1.24 -15.42 8.00
CA PHE A 59 2.40 -14.76 7.42
C PHE A 59 1.99 -13.47 6.70
N ASP A 60 0.89 -13.52 5.96
CA ASP A 60 0.32 -12.33 5.31
C ASP A 60 -0.11 -11.29 6.35
N LEU A 61 -0.80 -11.70 7.41
CA LEU A 61 -1.20 -10.81 8.49
C LEU A 61 0.01 -10.13 9.19
N ARG A 62 1.10 -10.87 9.42
CA ARG A 62 2.33 -10.27 9.96
C ARG A 62 2.96 -9.26 9.02
N THR A 63 2.93 -9.54 7.72
CA THR A 63 3.46 -8.63 6.69
C THR A 63 2.67 -7.32 6.68
N LEU A 64 1.33 -7.41 6.69
CA LEU A 64 0.44 -6.24 6.72
C LEU A 64 0.61 -5.42 8.01
N LYS A 65 0.80 -6.10 9.14
CA LYS A 65 1.08 -5.45 10.41
C LYS A 65 2.41 -4.69 10.39
N ALA A 66 3.46 -5.27 9.82
CA ALA A 66 4.75 -4.60 9.69
C ALA A 66 4.65 -3.31 8.86
N VAL A 67 3.92 -3.35 7.74
CA VAL A 67 3.64 -2.15 6.92
C VAL A 67 2.93 -1.08 7.74
N LEU A 68 1.94 -1.46 8.55
CA LEU A 68 1.22 -0.50 9.39
C LEU A 68 2.13 0.11 10.47
N GLU A 69 3.07 -0.65 11.02
CA GLU A 69 4.05 -0.18 12.00
C GLU A 69 5.09 0.76 11.39
N ASP A 70 5.45 0.58 10.11
CA ASP A 70 6.39 1.42 9.37
C ASP A 70 5.79 2.78 8.94
N LEU A 71 4.46 2.90 8.94
CA LEU A 71 3.79 4.15 8.59
C LEU A 71 3.89 5.18 9.75
N PRO A 72 4.36 6.42 9.48
CA PRO A 72 4.47 7.46 10.51
C PRO A 72 3.11 8.07 10.89
N ARG A 73 3.11 9.05 11.81
CA ARG A 73 1.89 9.77 12.23
C ARG A 73 1.14 10.31 11.01
N GLY A 74 -0.13 9.91 10.87
CA GLY A 74 -0.98 10.21 9.71
C GLY A 74 -1.33 8.95 8.90
N GLY A 75 -0.42 7.98 8.86
CA GLY A 75 -0.64 6.67 8.28
C GLY A 75 -1.03 6.74 6.79
N LEU A 76 -1.99 5.90 6.40
CA LEU A 76 -2.52 5.84 5.04
C LEU A 76 -3.22 7.13 4.58
N SER A 77 -3.63 8.00 5.50
CA SER A 77 -4.29 9.26 5.15
C SER A 77 -3.35 10.27 4.50
N ASP A 78 -2.06 10.17 4.78
CA ASP A 78 -1.02 11.11 4.32
C ASP A 78 -0.28 10.61 3.08
N VAL A 79 -0.67 9.45 2.54
CA VAL A 79 -0.09 8.86 1.33
C VAL A 79 -0.55 9.63 0.09
N ASP A 80 0.39 10.02 -0.78
CA ASP A 80 0.07 10.50 -2.13
C ASP A 80 -0.30 9.30 -3.03
N TRP A 81 -1.59 8.97 -3.03
CA TRP A 81 -2.14 7.87 -3.82
C TRP A 81 -2.02 8.05 -5.33
N ARG A 82 -1.88 9.29 -5.82
CA ARG A 82 -1.63 9.53 -7.24
C ARG A 82 -0.23 9.06 -7.60
N ARG A 83 0.76 9.35 -6.77
CA ARG A 83 2.15 8.91 -6.94
C ARG A 83 2.27 7.38 -6.89
N VAL A 84 1.64 6.75 -5.88
CA VAL A 84 1.61 5.28 -5.76
C VAL A 84 0.95 4.63 -7.00
N ALA A 85 -0.17 5.18 -7.47
CA ALA A 85 -0.84 4.66 -8.66
C ALA A 85 0.03 4.77 -9.92
N GLN A 86 0.79 5.87 -10.07
CA GLN A 86 1.74 6.04 -11.15
C GLN A 86 2.87 5.00 -11.07
N ALA A 87 3.48 4.81 -9.90
CA ALA A 87 4.53 3.80 -9.70
C ALA A 87 4.06 2.37 -10.06
N LEU A 88 2.80 2.04 -9.74
CA LEU A 88 2.22 0.73 -10.05
C LEU A 88 1.90 0.54 -11.54
N THR A 89 1.43 1.59 -12.22
CA THR A 89 0.96 1.52 -13.61
C THR A 89 2.06 1.82 -14.63
N HIS A 90 3.04 2.63 -14.26
CA HIS A 90 4.15 3.08 -15.11
C HIS A 90 5.49 2.92 -14.37
N PRO A 91 5.91 1.67 -14.07
CA PRO A 91 7.18 1.44 -13.39
C PRO A 91 8.33 1.97 -14.24
N GLY A 92 8.99 3.05 -13.78
CA GLY A 92 10.14 3.68 -14.46
C GLY A 92 9.95 5.12 -14.92
N LEU A 93 8.75 5.70 -14.80
CA LEU A 93 8.52 7.14 -14.95
C LEU A 93 8.52 7.78 -13.55
N ARG A 94 9.67 8.26 -13.09
CA ARG A 94 9.81 9.11 -11.90
C ARG A 94 10.32 10.48 -12.32
#